data_AF-A0A2E9ECQ0-F1
#
_entry.id   AF-A0A2E9ECQ0-F1
#
_cell.length_a   1.000
_cell.length_b   1.000
_cell.length_c   1.000
_cell.angle_alpha   90.00
_cell.angle_beta   90.00
_cell.angle_gamma   90.00
#
_symmetry.space_group_name_H-M   'P 1'
#
loop_
_entity.id
_entity.type
_entity.pdbx_description
1 polymer ?
#
loop_
_entity_poly.entity_id
_entity_poly.type
_entity_poly.pdbx_seq_one_letter_code
_entity_poly.pdbx_strand_id
1 'polypeptide(L)'
;MLDFDNSQISEEDKKAFAEIDHFDELKAEQGYDTVWSIETGIKPLDHAIFTNKPRLVKYKVIKEMGATFDDVTYQTFECMAENGTIGGLWRAAESCFKQAKQELGDWHYFIEDFEVQEDGSLSLVTGS
;
A
#
# COMPACT_ATOMS: atom_id res chain seq x y z
N MET A 1 -18.90 -8.99 28.89
CA MET A 1 -17.62 -8.34 28.54
C MET A 1 -16.57 -9.42 28.71
N LEU A 2 -15.99 -9.91 27.62
CA LEU A 2 -14.85 -10.81 27.73
C LEU A 2 -13.66 -9.93 28.06
N ASP A 3 -13.21 -9.97 29.31
CA ASP A 3 -11.94 -9.35 29.71
C ASP A 3 -10.83 -10.11 28.99
N PHE A 4 -10.36 -9.55 27.86
CA PHE A 4 -9.19 -10.07 27.17
C PHE A 4 -7.99 -9.91 28.09
N ASP A 5 -7.43 -11.03 28.53
CA ASP A 5 -6.21 -11.06 29.34
C ASP A 5 -5.02 -10.63 28.48
N ASN A 6 -4.74 -9.32 28.46
CA ASN A 6 -3.63 -8.73 27.72
C ASN A 6 -2.24 -9.07 28.31
N SER A 7 -2.15 -9.90 29.37
CA SER A 7 -0.88 -10.31 29.96
C SER A 7 -0.04 -11.26 29.08
N GLN A 8 -0.62 -11.77 27.98
CA GLN A 8 0.05 -12.67 27.04
C GLN A 8 0.49 -12.02 25.72
N ILE A 9 0.20 -10.72 25.51
CA ILE A 9 0.60 -10.01 24.28
C ILE A 9 2.08 -9.64 24.38
N SER A 10 2.89 -10.07 23.41
CA SER A 10 4.32 -9.75 23.39
C SER A 10 4.55 -8.25 23.16
N GLU A 11 5.71 -7.74 23.54
CA GLU A 11 6.07 -6.34 23.22
C GLU A 11 6.17 -6.08 21.72
N GLU A 12 6.41 -7.13 20.92
CA GLU A 12 6.42 -7.08 19.46
C GLU A 12 5.00 -6.90 18.91
N ASP A 13 4.04 -7.69 19.40
CA ASP A 13 2.63 -7.56 19.03
C ASP A 13 2.08 -6.18 19.43
N LYS A 14 2.45 -5.66 20.61
CA LYS A 14 2.03 -4.31 21.02
C LYS A 14 2.53 -3.22 20.07
N LYS A 15 3.76 -3.35 19.56
CA LYS A 15 4.33 -2.41 18.58
C LYS A 15 3.62 -2.53 17.24
N ALA A 16 3.35 -3.75 16.79
CA ALA A 16 2.61 -4.00 15.56
C ALA A 16 1.21 -3.39 15.63
N PHE A 17 0.46 -3.61 16.71
CA PHE A 17 -0.87 -2.99 16.89
C PHE A 17 -0.80 -1.46 16.94
N ALA A 18 0.20 -0.89 17.63
CA ALA A 18 0.35 0.56 17.67
C ALA A 18 0.72 1.18 16.32
N GLU A 19 1.47 0.46 15.47
CA GLU A 19 1.75 0.89 14.10
C GLU A 19 0.51 0.82 13.21
N ILE A 20 -0.29 -0.25 13.34
CA ILE A 20 -1.57 -0.38 12.64
C ILE A 20 -2.51 0.77 13.03
N ASP A 21 -2.71 1.02 14.33
CA ASP A 21 -3.58 2.09 14.83
C ASP A 21 -3.14 3.45 14.27
N HIS A 22 -1.83 3.73 14.27
CA HIS A 22 -1.26 4.97 13.73
C HIS A 22 -1.56 5.15 12.24
N PHE A 23 -1.39 4.10 11.42
CA PHE A 23 -1.67 4.20 9.99
C PHE A 23 -3.17 4.20 9.68
N ASP A 24 -4.01 3.56 10.49
CA ASP A 24 -5.47 3.65 10.38
C ASP A 24 -5.98 5.07 10.66
N GLU A 25 -5.40 5.78 11.64
CA GLU A 25 -5.68 7.20 11.89
C GLU A 25 -5.31 8.05 10.66
N LEU A 26 -4.08 7.90 10.13
CA LEU A 26 -3.64 8.63 8.94
C LEU A 26 -4.49 8.31 7.70
N LYS A 27 -4.89 7.05 7.52
CA LYS A 27 -5.80 6.63 6.45
C LYS A 27 -7.13 7.36 6.54
N ALA A 28 -7.70 7.45 7.74
CA ALA A 28 -8.96 8.15 7.99
C ALA A 28 -8.83 9.66 7.74
N GLU A 29 -7.74 10.30 8.17
CA GLU A 29 -7.45 11.71 7.93
C GLU A 29 -7.37 12.05 6.43
N GLN A 30 -6.77 11.16 5.64
CA GLN A 30 -6.58 11.35 4.20
C GLN A 30 -7.79 10.94 3.36
N GLY A 31 -8.76 10.22 3.95
CA GLY A 31 -9.93 9.68 3.25
C GLY A 31 -9.57 8.58 2.25
N TYR A 32 -8.58 7.74 2.59
CA TYR A 32 -8.08 6.68 1.71
C TYR A 32 -8.84 5.36 1.92
N ASP A 33 -8.99 4.60 0.84
CA ASP A 33 -9.49 3.23 0.87
C ASP A 33 -8.35 2.26 1.23
N THR A 34 -7.15 2.51 0.72
CA THR A 34 -5.97 1.66 0.92
C THR A 34 -5.40 1.74 2.33
N VAL A 35 -4.79 0.66 2.79
CA VAL A 35 -4.11 0.55 4.10
C VAL A 35 -2.61 0.51 3.86
N TRP A 36 -1.85 1.32 4.60
CA TRP A 36 -0.40 1.22 4.61
C TRP A 36 0.02 -0.01 5.42
N SER A 37 0.54 -1.03 4.72
CA SER A 37 0.92 -2.33 5.29
C SER A 37 2.40 -2.64 5.10
N ILE A 38 3.22 -1.58 5.03
CA ILE A 38 4.68 -1.68 4.99
C ILE A 38 5.21 -1.41 6.39
N GLU A 39 6.00 -2.34 6.94
CA GLU A 39 6.66 -2.17 8.24
C GLU A 39 7.67 -1.00 8.15
N THR A 40 7.30 0.14 8.71
CA THR A 40 8.12 1.37 8.73
C THR A 40 8.32 1.91 10.14
N GLY A 41 7.64 1.31 11.12
CA GLY A 41 7.42 1.87 12.44
C GLY A 41 6.39 2.99 12.42
N ILE A 42 6.06 3.50 13.60
CA ILE A 42 5.20 4.69 13.77
C ILE A 42 5.94 5.91 13.18
N LYS A 43 5.55 6.31 11.96
CA LYS A 43 6.17 7.40 11.20
C LYS A 43 5.14 8.36 10.60
N PRO A 44 5.39 9.67 10.60
CA PRO A 44 4.52 10.63 9.94
C PRO A 44 4.58 10.53 8.42
N LEU A 45 3.59 11.10 7.73
CA LEU A 45 3.48 11.08 6.26
C LEU A 45 4.65 11.77 5.51
N ASP A 46 5.36 12.68 6.16
CA ASP A 46 6.53 13.36 5.60
C ASP A 46 7.84 12.56 5.78
N HIS A 47 7.78 11.39 6.42
CA HIS A 47 8.93 10.50 6.54
C HIS A 47 9.32 9.94 5.16
N ALA A 48 10.57 10.20 4.75
CA ALA A 48 11.11 9.70 3.50
C ALA A 48 11.64 8.27 3.63
N ILE A 49 11.10 7.34 2.82
CA ILE A 49 11.60 5.96 2.71
C ILE A 49 12.35 5.71 1.40
N PHE A 50 12.17 6.60 0.41
CA PHE A 50 13.01 6.70 -0.77
C PHE A 50 13.71 8.06 -0.86
N THR A 51 14.68 8.17 -1.77
CA THR A 51 15.24 9.48 -2.12
C THR A 51 14.13 10.43 -2.56
N ASN A 52 14.20 11.67 -2.05
CA ASN A 52 13.12 12.64 -2.15
C ASN A 52 13.04 13.28 -3.55
N LYS A 53 12.64 12.48 -4.53
CA LYS A 53 12.43 12.86 -5.92
C LYS A 53 11.11 12.24 -6.42
N PRO A 54 10.46 12.85 -7.43
CA PRO A 54 9.29 12.24 -8.04
C PRO A 54 9.60 10.85 -8.61
N ARG A 55 8.67 9.92 -8.47
CA ARG A 55 8.77 8.54 -8.99
C ARG A 55 7.45 8.10 -9.59
N LEU A 56 7.51 7.41 -10.73
CA LEU A 56 6.33 6.79 -11.32
C LEU A 56 6.02 5.50 -10.56
N VAL A 57 4.83 5.40 -9.99
CA VAL A 57 4.29 4.18 -9.38
C VAL A 57 3.47 3.46 -10.44
N LYS A 58 3.74 2.17 -10.64
CA LYS A 58 3.04 1.29 -11.58
C LYS A 58 2.36 0.17 -10.80
N TYR A 59 1.06 0.02 -10.98
CA TYR A 59 0.27 -1.03 -10.34
C TYR A 59 -0.28 -1.98 -11.38
N LYS A 60 0.23 -3.22 -11.39
CA LYS A 60 -0.10 -4.24 -12.38
C LYS A 60 -1.13 -5.21 -11.78
N VAL A 61 -2.32 -5.23 -12.36
CA VAL A 61 -3.47 -6.02 -11.90
C VAL A 61 -3.90 -7.01 -12.97
N ILE A 62 -4.43 -8.15 -12.57
CA ILE A 62 -5.04 -9.12 -13.49
C ILE A 62 -6.34 -8.53 -14.02
N LYS A 63 -6.43 -8.36 -15.34
CA LYS A 63 -7.66 -7.92 -16.01
C LYS A 63 -8.57 -9.09 -16.34
N GLU A 64 -8.00 -10.15 -16.87
CA GLU A 64 -8.70 -11.38 -17.25
C GLU A 64 -7.74 -12.57 -17.12
N MET A 65 -8.30 -13.72 -16.79
CA MET A 65 -7.61 -15.01 -16.83
C MET A 65 -8.34 -15.91 -17.82
N GLY A 66 -7.55 -16.53 -18.69
CA GLY A 66 -8.01 -17.56 -19.61
C GLY A 66 -8.03 -18.94 -18.97
N ALA A 67 -7.83 -19.97 -19.78
CA ALA A 67 -8.01 -21.36 -19.35
C ALA A 67 -6.88 -21.89 -18.45
N THR A 68 -5.71 -21.24 -18.47
CA THR A 68 -4.53 -21.62 -17.68
C THR A 68 -3.96 -20.44 -16.92
N PHE A 69 -3.13 -20.70 -15.91
CA PHE A 69 -2.42 -19.65 -15.17
C PHE A 69 -1.39 -18.88 -16.01
N ASP A 70 -1.04 -19.38 -17.19
CA ASP A 70 -0.14 -18.70 -18.13
C ASP A 70 -0.90 -17.75 -19.07
N ASP A 71 -2.22 -17.93 -19.19
CA ASP A 71 -3.11 -17.12 -20.02
C ASP A 71 -3.71 -16.00 -19.17
N VAL A 72 -2.87 -15.03 -18.79
CA VAL A 72 -3.28 -13.92 -17.93
C VAL A 72 -3.00 -12.61 -18.64
N THR A 73 -4.06 -11.86 -18.93
CA THR A 73 -3.93 -10.48 -19.40
C THR A 73 -3.87 -9.56 -18.20
N TYR A 74 -2.82 -8.76 -18.13
CA TYR A 74 -2.65 -7.76 -17.09
C TYR A 74 -2.99 -6.36 -17.61
N GLN A 75 -3.42 -5.50 -16.71
CA GLN A 75 -3.56 -4.06 -16.92
C GLN A 75 -2.70 -3.31 -15.91
N THR A 76 -2.03 -2.26 -16.35
CA THR A 76 -1.19 -1.42 -15.49
C THR A 76 -1.84 -0.05 -15.31
N PHE A 77 -1.98 0.37 -14.06
CA PHE A 77 -2.37 1.71 -13.67
C PHE A 77 -1.14 2.47 -13.17
N GLU A 78 -1.07 3.76 -13.45
CA GLU A 78 0.11 4.54 -13.12
C GLU A 78 -0.25 5.86 -12.45
N CYS A 79 0.59 6.27 -11.50
CA CYS A 79 0.49 7.58 -10.87
C CYS A 79 1.87 8.06 -10.44
N MET A 80 2.12 9.37 -10.53
CA MET A 80 3.36 9.96 -10.02
C MET A 80 3.26 10.17 -8.51
N ALA A 81 4.16 9.55 -7.75
CA ALA A 81 4.48 10.00 -6.42
C ALA A 81 5.27 11.30 -6.53
N GLU A 82 4.80 12.36 -5.87
CA GLU A 82 5.42 13.69 -5.92
C GLU A 82 6.84 13.66 -5.34
N ASN A 83 7.10 12.75 -4.40
CA ASN A 83 8.33 12.68 -3.64
C ASN A 83 8.51 11.28 -3.03
N GLY A 84 9.56 11.08 -2.21
CA GLY A 84 9.92 9.78 -1.62
C GLY A 84 9.34 9.51 -0.23
N THR A 85 8.35 10.29 0.21
CA THR A 85 7.75 10.15 1.55
C THR A 85 6.58 9.18 1.56
N ILE A 86 6.27 8.64 2.74
CA ILE A 86 5.10 7.76 2.95
C ILE A 86 3.85 8.40 2.34
N GLY A 87 3.56 9.66 2.63
CA GLY A 87 2.40 10.36 2.10
C GLY A 87 2.40 10.52 0.58
N GLY A 88 3.57 10.83 -0.02
CA GLY A 88 3.69 10.95 -1.48
C GLY A 88 3.47 9.62 -2.20
N LEU A 89 4.02 8.54 -1.64
CA LEU A 89 3.90 7.18 -2.16
C LEU A 89 2.49 6.63 -1.98
N TRP A 90 1.92 6.77 -0.79
CA TRP A 90 0.58 6.27 -0.47
C TRP A 90 -0.48 6.98 -1.32
N ARG A 91 -0.36 8.30 -1.52
CA ARG A 91 -1.25 9.05 -2.43
C ARG A 91 -1.22 8.50 -3.85
N ALA A 92 -0.04 8.16 -4.37
CA ALA A 92 0.10 7.58 -5.70
C ALA A 92 -0.48 6.16 -5.77
N ALA A 93 -0.23 5.33 -4.75
CA ALA A 93 -0.80 3.98 -4.64
C ALA A 93 -2.34 4.00 -4.55
N GLU A 94 -2.90 4.87 -3.71
CA GLU A 94 -4.34 5.10 -3.58
C GLU A 94 -4.97 5.50 -4.93
N SER A 95 -4.29 6.35 -5.71
CA SER A 95 -4.74 6.75 -7.05
C SER A 95 -4.75 5.57 -8.02
N CYS A 96 -3.70 4.74 -8.01
CA CYS A 96 -3.65 3.52 -8.82
C CYS A 96 -4.75 2.52 -8.42
N PHE A 97 -4.94 2.30 -7.11
CA PHE A 97 -5.96 1.40 -6.58
C PHE A 97 -7.38 1.88 -6.95
N LYS A 98 -7.69 3.16 -6.80
CA LYS A 98 -9.01 3.71 -7.18
C LYS A 98 -9.33 3.48 -8.65
N GLN A 99 -8.34 3.63 -9.54
CA GLN A 99 -8.51 3.32 -10.97
C GLN A 99 -8.76 1.82 -11.17
N ALA A 100 -7.95 0.95 -10.55
CA ALA A 100 -8.11 -0.50 -10.63
C ALA A 100 -9.47 -0.98 -10.09
N LYS A 101 -9.90 -0.46 -8.94
CA LYS A 101 -11.21 -0.74 -8.34
C LYS A 101 -12.36 -0.28 -9.24
N GLN A 102 -12.26 0.92 -9.83
CA GLN A 102 -13.29 1.45 -10.72
C GLN A 102 -13.40 0.65 -12.02
N GLU A 103 -12.27 0.25 -12.61
CA GLU A 103 -12.27 -0.41 -13.93
C GLU A 103 -12.41 -1.93 -13.87
N LEU A 104 -11.83 -2.57 -12.86
CA LEU A 104 -11.71 -4.03 -12.76
C LEU A 104 -12.38 -4.62 -11.51
N GLY A 105 -12.88 -3.78 -10.60
CA GLY A 105 -13.42 -4.25 -9.32
C GLY A 105 -12.33 -4.80 -8.39
N ASP A 106 -11.09 -4.31 -8.53
CA ASP A 106 -9.98 -4.73 -7.68
C ASP A 106 -10.25 -4.46 -6.18
N TRP A 107 -9.66 -5.31 -5.35
CA TRP A 107 -9.91 -5.45 -3.92
C TRP A 107 -8.61 -5.64 -3.11
N HIS A 108 -7.43 -5.54 -3.73
CA HIS A 108 -6.15 -5.68 -3.04
C HIS A 108 -5.71 -4.31 -2.52
N TYR A 109 -6.26 -3.91 -1.36
CA TYR A 109 -6.12 -2.55 -0.83
C TYR A 109 -5.00 -2.39 0.23
N PHE A 110 -4.34 -3.47 0.64
CA PHE A 110 -3.15 -3.37 1.50
C PHE A 110 -1.93 -3.05 0.64
N ILE A 111 -1.25 -1.93 0.93
CA ILE A 111 -0.01 -1.54 0.27
C ILE A 111 1.16 -2.21 1.01
N GLU A 112 1.78 -3.21 0.38
CA GLU A 112 2.73 -4.11 1.06
C GLU A 112 4.20 -3.82 0.69
N ASP A 113 4.46 -3.32 -0.52
CA ASP A 113 5.81 -2.90 -0.93
C ASP A 113 5.81 -1.97 -2.16
N PHE A 114 6.95 -1.33 -2.39
CA PHE A 114 7.30 -0.62 -3.62
C PHE A 114 8.64 -1.13 -4.15
N GLU A 115 8.61 -2.03 -5.12
CA GLU A 115 9.84 -2.57 -5.71
C GLU A 115 10.45 -1.58 -6.70
N VAL A 116 11.70 -1.17 -6.45
CA VAL A 116 12.43 -0.25 -7.35
C VAL A 116 12.84 -0.98 -8.62
N GLN A 117 12.44 -0.42 -9.76
CA GLN A 117 12.76 -0.95 -11.09
C GLN A 117 14.06 -0.35 -11.63
N GLU A 118 14.64 -0.97 -12.67
CA GLU A 118 15.88 -0.50 -13.32
C GLU A 118 15.77 0.93 -13.88
N ASP A 119 14.59 1.32 -14.34
CA ASP A 119 14.28 2.67 -14.84
C ASP A 119 14.02 3.70 -13.72
N GLY A 120 14.04 3.27 -12.46
CA GLY A 120 13.77 4.10 -11.28
C GLY A 120 12.30 4.30 -10.93
N SER A 121 11.37 3.72 -11.71
CA SER A 121 9.95 3.58 -11.33
C SER A 121 9.79 2.60 -10.16
N LEU A 122 8.60 2.60 -9.55
CA LEU A 122 8.23 1.73 -8.46
C LEU A 122 7.11 0.79 -8.92
N SER A 123 7.29 -0.51 -8.75
CA SER A 123 6.21 -1.48 -8.91
C SER A 123 5.47 -1.60 -7.57
N LEU A 124 4.18 -1.30 -7.57
CA LEU A 124 3.33 -1.39 -6.39
C LEU A 124 2.97 -2.85 -6.11
N VAL A 125 3.24 -3.31 -4.89
CA VAL A 125 2.84 -4.64 -4.39
C VAL A 125 1.67 -4.46 -3.42
N THR A 126 0.61 -5.25 -3.63
CA THR A 126 -0.61 -5.16 -2.83
C THR A 126 -1.14 -6.52 -2.39
N GLY A 127 -1.74 -6.57 -1.20
CA GLY A 127 -2.42 -7.72 -0.63
C GLY A 127 -3.92 -7.50 -0.36
N SER A 128 -4.61 -8.56 0.04
CA SER A 128 -6.05 -8.61 0.36
C SER A 128 -6.33 -9.15 1.76
#